data_AF-A0A2M9J1V5-F1
#
_entry.id   AF-A0A2M9J1V5-F1
#
_cell.length_a   1.000
_cell.length_b   1.000
_cell.length_c   1.000
_cell.angle_alpha   90.00
_cell.angle_beta   90.00
_cell.angle_gamma   90.00
#
_symmetry.space_group_name_H-M   'P 1'
#
loop_
_entity.id
_entity.type
_entity.pdbx_description
1 polymer ?
#
loop_
_entity_poly.entity_id
_entity_poly.type
_entity_poly.pdbx_seq_one_letter_code
_entity_poly.pdbx_strand_id
1 'polypeptide(L)' 'MSEPKYQSTRDYIAAKHAGDTETTSRIVREVGERFETRTTDGTEAAELLEATMTTRLGRKH' A
#
# COMPACT_ATOMS: atom_id res chain seq x y z
N MET A 1 -7.14 8.07 8.12
CA MET A 1 -7.24 7.86 6.67
C MET A 1 -8.71 7.72 6.33
N SER A 2 -9.17 8.37 5.27
CA SER A 2 -10.43 7.98 4.61
C SER A 2 -10.31 6.53 4.14
N GLU A 3 -11.43 5.83 3.94
CA GLU A 3 -11.39 4.43 3.51
C GLU A 3 -10.57 4.29 2.21
N PRO A 4 -9.57 3.38 2.16
CA PRO A 4 -8.71 3.25 0.98
C PRO A 4 -9.53 2.86 -0.25
N LYS A 5 -9.29 3.52 -1.39
CA LYS A 5 -10.00 3.27 -2.65
C LYS A 5 -9.50 2.00 -3.33
N TYR A 6 -8.21 1.70 -3.19
CA TYR A 6 -7.58 0.57 -3.87
C TYR A 6 -7.44 -0.64 -2.95
N GLN A 7 -7.71 -1.83 -3.48
CA GLN A 7 -7.56 -3.08 -2.73
C GLN A 7 -6.11 -3.29 -2.30
N SER A 8 -5.14 -2.93 -3.14
CA SER A 8 -3.70 -2.94 -2.83
C SER A 8 -3.36 -2.12 -1.59
N THR A 9 -3.96 -0.93 -1.41
CA THR A 9 -3.78 -0.12 -0.20
C THR A 9 -4.35 -0.81 1.03
N ARG A 10 -5.55 -1.41 0.92
CA ARG A 10 -6.20 -2.14 2.03
C ARG A 10 -5.34 -3.34 2.47
N ASP A 11 -4.84 -4.10 1.50
CA ASP A 11 -3.99 -5.26 1.73
C ASP A 11 -2.64 -4.85 2.34
N TYR A 12 -2.07 -3.72 1.88
CA TYR A 12 -0.86 -3.16 2.46
C TYR A 12 -1.05 -2.76 3.92
N ILE A 13 -2.15 -2.09 4.25
CA ILE A 13 -2.47 -1.68 5.62
C ILE A 13 -2.64 -2.92 6.51
N ALA A 14 -3.39 -3.92 6.05
CA ALA A 14 -3.57 -5.18 6.77
C ALA A 14 -2.23 -5.89 7.01
N ALA A 15 -1.38 -5.99 5.99
CA ALA A 15 -0.05 -6.57 6.10
C ALA A 15 0.87 -5.78 7.06
N LYS A 16 0.83 -4.44 7.02
CA LYS A 16 1.54 -3.59 7.99
C LYS A 16 1.09 -3.85 9.41
N HIS A 17 -0.22 -3.92 9.66
CA HIS A 17 -0.75 -4.24 10.99
C HIS A 17 -0.36 -5.65 11.46
N ALA A 18 -0.32 -6.62 10.54
CA ALA A 18 0.13 -7.98 10.82
C ALA A 18 1.66 -8.09 11.02
N GLY A 19 2.44 -7.06 10.66
CA GLY A 19 3.90 -7.14 10.66
C GLY A 19 4.47 -7.92 9.48
N ASP A 20 3.66 -8.22 8.46
CA ASP A 20 4.05 -8.99 7.29
C ASP A 20 4.84 -8.13 6.29
N THR A 21 6.16 -8.13 6.46
CA THR A 21 7.06 -7.35 5.61
C THR A 21 7.17 -7.91 4.18
N GLU A 22 6.93 -9.20 3.97
CA GLU A 22 6.99 -9.83 2.65
C GLU A 22 5.83 -9.34 1.78
N THR A 23 4.61 -9.42 2.32
CA THR A 23 3.41 -8.94 1.62
C THR A 23 3.47 -7.45 1.36
N THR A 24 3.90 -6.63 2.33
CA THR A 24 4.04 -5.18 2.11
C THR A 24 5.04 -4.84 1.00
N SER A 25 6.17 -5.56 0.94
CA SER A 25 7.19 -5.34 -0.09
C SER A 25 6.71 -5.76 -1.48
N ARG A 26 5.99 -6.89 -1.57
CA ARG A 26 5.38 -7.34 -2.82
C ARG A 26 4.39 -6.32 -3.37
N ILE A 27 3.50 -5.80 -2.53
CA ILE A 27 2.49 -4.81 -2.94
C ILE A 27 3.15 -3.51 -3.44
N VAL A 28 4.17 -3.01 -2.73
CA VAL A 28 4.91 -1.81 -3.14
C VAL A 28 5.56 -2.02 -4.51
N ARG A 29 6.16 -3.18 -4.75
CA ARG A 29 6.77 -3.50 -6.05
C ARG A 29 5.72 -3.53 -7.17
N GLU A 30 4.63 -4.26 -6.97
CA GLU A 30 3.57 -4.40 -7.98
C GLU A 30 2.89 -3.06 -8.32
N VAL A 31 2.64 -2.21 -7.32
CA VAL A 31 2.09 -0.86 -7.54
C VAL A 31 3.11 0.03 -8.25
N GLY A 32 4.39 -0.08 -7.90
CA GLY A 32 5.49 0.61 -8.59
C GLY A 32 5.58 0.22 -10.06
N GLU A 33 5.56 -1.07 -10.38
CA GLU A 33 5.59 -1.58 -11.76
C GLU A 33 4.39 -1.08 -12.58
N ARG A 34 3.18 -1.03 -11.98
CA ARG A 34 1.99 -0.46 -12.64
C ARG A 34 2.11 1.03 -12.90
N PHE A 35 2.73 1.78 -11.98
CA PHE A 35 2.97 3.21 -12.14
C PHE A 35 4.01 3.48 -13.24
N GLU A 36 5.15 2.77 -13.22
CA GLU A 36 6.22 2.93 -14.21
C GLU A 36 5.75 2.63 -15.63
N THR A 37 4.90 1.61 -15.79
CA THR A 37 4.30 1.25 -17.08
C THR A 37 3.18 2.20 -17.53
N ARG A 38 2.85 3.23 -16.74
CA ARG A 38 1.72 4.16 -16.96
C ARG A 38 0.39 3.45 -17.16
N THR A 39 0.23 2.28 -16.55
CA THR A 39 -1.02 1.51 -16.59
C THR A 39 -2.05 2.07 -15.60
N THR A 40 -1.67 3.07 -14.80
CA THR A 40 -2.54 3.77 -13.83
C THR A 40 -2.41 5.28 -13.99
N ASP A 41 -3.41 6.02 -13.50
CA ASP A 41 -3.42 7.48 -13.40
C ASP A 41 -2.51 8.02 -12.27
N GLY A 42 -1.79 7.13 -11.57
CA GLY A 42 -0.89 7.45 -10.46
C GLY A 42 -1.58 7.58 -9.11
N THR A 43 -2.91 7.54 -9.04
CA THR A 43 -3.63 7.74 -7.78
C THR A 43 -3.49 6.54 -6.83
N GLU A 44 -3.32 5.32 -7.36
CA GLU A 44 -3.02 4.12 -6.57
C GLU A 44 -1.66 4.24 -5.86
N ALA A 45 -0.63 4.74 -6.57
CA ALA A 45 0.70 4.92 -6.00
C ALA A 45 0.73 6.03 -4.93
N ALA A 46 -0.02 7.12 -5.15
CA ALA A 46 -0.15 8.19 -4.17
C ALA A 46 -0.83 7.73 -2.88
N GLU A 47 -1.90 6.93 -3.00
CA GLU A 47 -2.61 6.37 -1.84
C GLU A 47 -1.73 5.38 -1.07
N LEU A 48 -0.98 4.53 -1.77
CA LEU A 48 -0.04 3.60 -1.13
C LEU A 48 1.11 4.34 -0.42
N LEU A 49 1.59 5.44 -1.00
CA LEU A 49 2.60 6.29 -0.36
C LEU A 49 2.06 6.90 0.94
N GLU A 50 0.83 7.41 0.94
CA GLU A 50 0.19 7.90 2.15
C GLU A 50 0.04 6.80 3.21
N ALA A 51 -0.40 5.60 2.81
CA ALA A 51 -0.50 4.46 3.72
C ALA A 51 0.86 4.06 4.32
N THR A 52 1.94 4.17 3.54
CA THR A 52 3.32 3.91 4.00
C THR A 52 3.77 4.89 5.08
N MET A 53 3.37 6.16 4.97
CA MET A 53 3.72 7.21 5.93
C MET A 53 2.88 7.17 7.21
N THR A 54 1.63 6.71 7.11
CA THR A 54 0.64 6.80 8.20
C THR A 54 0.42 5.49 8.94
N THR A 55 0.71 4.34 8.33
CA THR A 55 0.49 3.01 8.92
C THR A 55 1.74 2.48 9.59
N ARG A 56 1.68 2.22 10.90
CA ARG A 56 2.81 1.67 11.66
C ARG A 56 2.85 0.15 11.58
N LEU A 57 4.05 -0.38 11.38
CA LEU A 57 4.30 -1.83 11.36
C LEU A 57 3.99 -2.46 12.73
N GLY A 58 3.23 -3.57 12.73
CA GLY A 58 2.96 -4.38 13.93
C GLY A 58 2.08 -3.72 14.99
N ARG A 59 1.54 -2.51 14.73
CA ARG A 59 0.64 -1.85 15.66
C ARG A 59 -0.78 -2.33 15.42
N LYS A 60 -1.27 -3.23 16.26
CA LYS A 60 -2.70 -3.57 16.30
C LYS A 60 -3.47 -2.33 16.77
N HIS A 61 -4.48 -1.96 16.00
CA HIS A 61 -5.35 -0.82 16.30
C HIS A 61 -6.27 -1.13 17.47
#